data_AF-A0A0P1I199-F1
#
_entry.id   AF-A0A0P1I199-F1
#
_cell.length_a   1.000
_cell.length_b   1.000
_cell.length_c   1.000
_cell.angle_alpha   90.00
_cell.angle_beta   90.00
_cell.angle_gamma   90.00
#
_symmetry.space_group_name_H-M   'P 1'
#
loop_
_entity.id
_entity.type
_entity.pdbx_description
1 polymer ?
#
loop_
_entity_poly.entity_id
_entity_poly.type
_entity_poly.pdbx_seq_one_letter_code
_entity_poly.pdbx_strand_id
1 'polypeptide(L)'
;MQGKLEIQSIWWRNVQPGEFYNIERHHQIDGGGGSLYIEIPASLVAETLDFLGVTAADAEAGPIVVDASAVDDANVSGPIEFKSKAGGRLRIANQNRQAPNSLRHPAWTAARNFPSAPDTVGSKEDALPFFPKGGLRIYIAKSNAGEYFAGFTSGYRPANMSRNSPMWDLYPDGNRPVGGVIKAG
;
A
#
# COMPACT_ATOMS: atom_id res chain seq x y z
N MET A 1 22.23 -11.11 16.05
CA MET A 1 21.74 -9.92 16.76
C MET A 1 20.95 -9.09 15.76
N GLN A 2 19.63 -9.06 15.83
CA GLN A 2 18.83 -8.12 15.04
C GLN A 2 18.91 -6.77 15.74
N GLY A 3 19.65 -5.83 15.16
CA GLY A 3 19.63 -4.44 15.61
C GLY A 3 18.20 -3.91 15.57
N LYS A 4 17.81 -3.15 16.60
CA LYS A 4 16.51 -2.48 16.62
C LYS A 4 16.44 -1.55 15.42
N LEU A 5 15.50 -1.79 14.50
CA LEU A 5 15.29 -0.93 13.35
C LEU A 5 14.79 0.43 13.86
N GLU A 6 15.58 1.48 13.64
CA GLU A 6 15.18 2.84 13.98
C GLU A 6 14.40 3.44 12.81
N ILE A 7 13.08 3.50 12.98
CA ILE A 7 12.16 4.06 12.00
C ILE A 7 12.10 5.57 12.17
N GLN A 8 12.23 6.31 11.08
CA GLN A 8 12.02 7.75 10.98
C GLN A 8 10.54 8.09 10.75
N SER A 9 9.90 7.37 9.83
CA SER A 9 8.50 7.62 9.46
C SER A 9 7.86 6.40 8.82
N ILE A 10 6.52 6.37 8.82
CA ILE A 10 5.72 5.32 8.20
C ILE A 10 4.66 5.97 7.35
N TRP A 11 4.74 5.78 6.04
CA TRP A 11 3.65 6.07 5.12
C TRP A 11 2.69 4.88 5.09
N TRP A 12 1.38 5.13 5.03
CA TRP A 12 0.39 4.06 4.96
C TRP A 12 -0.86 4.45 4.15
N ARG A 13 -1.55 3.43 3.62
CA ARG A 13 -2.82 3.56 2.92
C ARG A 13 -3.78 2.43 3.29
N ASN A 14 -5.02 2.80 3.59
CA ASN A 14 -6.15 1.89 3.67
C ASN A 14 -6.64 1.51 2.26
N VAL A 15 -6.38 0.28 1.86
CA VAL A 15 -6.84 -0.30 0.59
C VAL A 15 -8.36 -0.43 0.63
N GLN A 16 -9.04 0.07 -0.40
CA GLN A 16 -10.48 -0.02 -0.53
C GLN A 16 -10.91 -1.34 -1.16
N PRO A 17 -12.13 -1.86 -0.90
CA PRO A 17 -12.60 -3.11 -1.51
C PRO A 17 -12.55 -3.11 -3.05
N GLY A 18 -12.81 -1.96 -3.69
CA GLY A 18 -12.68 -1.81 -5.14
C GLY A 18 -11.23 -1.87 -5.63
N GLU A 19 -10.28 -1.33 -4.85
CA GLU A 19 -8.84 -1.44 -5.15
C GLU A 19 -8.36 -2.88 -4.96
N PHE A 20 -8.83 -3.57 -3.91
CA PHE A 20 -8.55 -4.97 -3.67
C PHE A 20 -9.03 -5.86 -4.83
N TYR A 21 -10.27 -5.67 -5.28
CA TYR A 21 -10.77 -6.32 -6.50
C TYR A 21 -9.87 -6.05 -7.71
N ASN A 22 -9.51 -4.79 -7.93
CA ASN A 22 -8.68 -4.39 -9.07
C ASN A 22 -7.30 -5.05 -9.07
N ILE A 23 -6.70 -5.28 -7.90
CA ILE A 23 -5.39 -5.94 -7.81
C ILE A 23 -5.50 -7.47 -7.83
N GLU A 24 -6.65 -8.06 -7.49
CA GLU A 24 -6.82 -9.52 -7.46
C GLU A 24 -7.47 -10.13 -8.71
N ARG A 25 -8.28 -9.38 -9.47
CA ARG A 25 -8.97 -9.88 -10.66
C ARG A 25 -8.02 -10.24 -11.80
N HIS A 26 -8.52 -10.99 -12.80
CA HIS A 26 -7.82 -11.13 -14.07
C HIS A 26 -7.59 -9.75 -14.72
N HIS A 27 -6.37 -9.51 -15.19
CA HIS A 27 -5.94 -8.18 -15.62
C HIS A 27 -6.73 -7.66 -16.83
N GLN A 28 -7.15 -8.57 -17.72
CA GLN A 28 -8.07 -8.27 -18.83
C GLN A 28 -9.52 -8.52 -18.41
N ILE A 29 -10.40 -7.58 -18.77
CA ILE A 29 -11.86 -7.67 -18.63
C ILE A 29 -12.52 -7.29 -19.96
N ASP A 30 -13.73 -7.77 -20.18
CA ASP A 30 -14.55 -7.41 -21.34
C ASP A 30 -14.76 -5.89 -21.39
N GLY A 31 -14.44 -5.27 -22.52
CA GLY A 31 -14.51 -3.81 -22.70
C GLY A 31 -13.23 -3.03 -22.36
N GLY A 32 -12.17 -3.68 -21.87
CA GLY A 32 -10.83 -3.11 -21.74
C GLY A 32 -10.29 -2.98 -20.31
N GLY A 33 -8.96 -3.03 -20.17
CA GLY A 33 -8.21 -3.19 -18.92
C GLY A 33 -8.30 -2.02 -17.94
N GLY A 34 -9.38 -1.98 -17.16
CA GLY A 34 -9.63 -1.01 -16.07
C GLY A 34 -8.51 -0.96 -15.01
N SER A 35 -8.71 -0.21 -13.92
CA SER A 35 -7.69 -0.02 -12.87
C SER A 35 -7.09 -1.34 -12.36
N LEU A 36 -5.76 -1.36 -12.18
CA LEU A 36 -4.93 -2.50 -11.72
C LEU A 36 -3.91 -2.06 -10.64
N TYR A 37 -4.22 -0.99 -9.92
CA TYR A 37 -3.32 -0.27 -9.02
C TYR A 37 -4.06 0.13 -7.74
N ILE A 38 -3.29 0.54 -6.74
CA ILE A 38 -3.81 1.17 -5.52
C ILE A 38 -3.71 2.68 -5.70
N GLU A 39 -4.79 3.42 -5.49
CA GLU A 39 -4.83 4.86 -5.70
C GLU A 39 -4.28 5.63 -4.49
N ILE A 40 -3.76 6.82 -4.71
CA ILE A 40 -3.41 7.78 -3.67
C ILE A 40 -4.19 9.05 -3.99
N PRO A 41 -5.18 9.43 -3.15
CA PRO A 41 -6.01 10.61 -3.42
C PRO A 41 -5.16 11.89 -3.38
N ALA A 42 -5.62 12.93 -4.08
CA ALA A 42 -4.92 14.21 -4.19
C ALA A 42 -4.56 14.81 -2.82
N SER A 43 -5.44 14.62 -1.82
CA SER A 43 -5.22 15.08 -0.45
C SER A 43 -4.02 14.45 0.26
N LEU A 44 -3.50 13.31 -0.22
CA LEU A 44 -2.33 12.63 0.35
C LEU A 44 -1.07 12.79 -0.50
N VAL A 45 -1.16 13.41 -1.67
CA VAL A 45 -0.03 13.48 -2.61
C VAL A 45 1.12 14.28 -2.02
N ALA A 46 0.85 15.45 -1.44
CA ALA A 46 1.90 16.28 -0.84
C ALA A 46 2.69 15.53 0.26
N GLU A 47 1.98 14.88 1.20
CA GLU A 47 2.63 14.08 2.26
C GLU A 47 3.35 12.85 1.71
N THR A 48 2.83 12.24 0.64
CA THR A 48 3.49 11.09 0.00
C THR A 48 4.80 11.51 -0.65
N LEU A 49 4.82 12.64 -1.37
CA LEU A 49 6.03 13.15 -2.02
C LEU A 49 7.08 13.59 -0.98
N ASP A 50 6.66 14.24 0.11
CA ASP A 50 7.54 14.57 1.24
C ASP A 50 8.17 13.32 1.86
N PHE A 51 7.38 12.27 2.12
CA PHE A 51 7.87 10.99 2.62
C PHE A 51 8.93 10.35 1.69
N LEU A 52 8.66 10.37 0.38
CA LEU A 52 9.54 9.85 -0.66
C LEU A 52 10.78 10.74 -0.87
N GLY A 53 10.77 11.98 -0.36
CA GLY A 53 11.87 12.94 -0.51
C GLY A 53 11.99 13.50 -1.92
N VAL A 54 10.87 13.64 -2.64
CA VAL A 54 10.83 14.09 -4.04
C VAL A 54 9.83 15.23 -4.21
N THR A 55 9.94 15.96 -5.31
CA THR A 55 9.07 17.10 -5.63
C THR A 55 7.90 16.67 -6.53
N ALA A 56 6.90 17.55 -6.68
CA ALA A 56 5.83 17.34 -7.65
C ALA A 56 6.37 17.28 -9.09
N ALA A 57 7.41 18.05 -9.42
CA ALA A 57 8.04 18.02 -10.74
C ALA A 57 8.68 16.65 -11.04
N ASP A 58 9.28 16.00 -10.05
CA ASP A 58 9.84 14.65 -10.19
C ASP A 58 8.72 13.64 -10.51
N ALA A 59 7.58 13.74 -9.82
CA ALA A 59 6.42 12.88 -10.04
C ALA A 59 5.75 13.09 -11.41
N GLU A 60 5.85 14.31 -11.97
CA GLU A 60 5.38 14.63 -13.32
C GLU A 60 6.35 14.17 -14.41
N ALA A 61 7.66 14.23 -14.13
CA ALA A 61 8.71 13.81 -15.06
C ALA A 61 8.70 12.30 -15.32
N GLY A 62 8.29 11.50 -14.34
CA GLY A 62 8.22 10.05 -14.51
C GLY A 62 7.79 9.28 -13.25
N PRO A 63 7.86 7.94 -13.31
CA PRO A 63 7.59 7.10 -12.16
C PRO A 63 8.65 7.31 -11.08
N ILE A 64 8.21 7.39 -9.81
CA ILE A 64 9.09 7.36 -8.65
C ILE A 64 9.15 5.92 -8.17
N VAL A 65 10.35 5.37 -8.02
CA VAL A 65 10.55 3.98 -7.58
C VAL A 65 11.35 3.99 -6.29
N VAL A 66 10.86 3.27 -5.28
CA VAL A 66 11.64 2.96 -4.07
C VAL A 66 11.80 1.45 -3.98
N ASP A 67 13.02 1.00 -3.70
CA ASP A 67 13.26 -0.39 -3.35
C ASP A 67 13.03 -0.57 -1.85
N ALA A 68 12.07 -1.42 -1.49
CA ALA A 68 11.74 -1.71 -0.12
C ALA A 68 12.06 -3.17 0.20
N SER A 69 12.48 -3.43 1.43
CA SER A 69 12.56 -4.80 1.96
C SER A 69 11.25 -5.19 2.65
N ALA A 70 10.92 -6.47 2.72
CA ALA A 70 9.80 -6.92 3.54
C ALA A 70 10.13 -6.72 5.02
N VAL A 71 9.19 -6.17 5.80
CA VAL A 71 9.40 -5.86 7.22
C VAL A 71 9.79 -7.07 8.07
N ASP A 72 9.37 -8.26 7.65
CA ASP A 72 9.59 -9.54 8.33
C ASP A 72 10.80 -10.32 7.77
N ASP A 73 11.43 -9.85 6.69
CA ASP A 73 12.62 -10.44 6.10
C ASP A 73 13.36 -9.46 5.18
N ALA A 74 14.48 -8.93 5.66
CA ALA A 74 15.28 -7.95 4.93
C ALA A 74 15.94 -8.50 3.65
N ASN A 75 16.01 -9.82 3.47
CA ASN A 75 16.58 -10.42 2.25
C ASN A 75 15.57 -10.49 1.10
N VAL A 76 14.30 -10.18 1.37
CA VAL A 76 13.24 -10.19 0.37
C VAL A 76 12.84 -8.75 0.10
N SER A 77 13.23 -8.24 -1.06
CA SER A 77 12.97 -6.87 -1.48
C SER A 77 12.30 -6.81 -2.85
N GLY A 78 11.71 -5.66 -3.14
CA GLY A 78 11.19 -5.35 -4.46
C GLY A 78 10.89 -3.87 -4.65
N PRO A 79 10.70 -3.44 -5.90
CA PRO A 79 10.37 -2.06 -6.21
C PRO A 79 8.91 -1.76 -5.84
N ILE A 80 8.66 -0.53 -5.37
CA ILE A 80 7.34 0.06 -5.26
C ILE A 80 7.31 1.29 -6.16
N GLU A 81 6.53 1.19 -7.24
CA GLU A 81 6.43 2.24 -8.25
C GLU A 81 5.23 3.16 -8.01
N PHE A 82 5.49 4.45 -7.85
CA PHE A 82 4.50 5.51 -7.76
C PHE A 82 4.42 6.25 -9.10
N LYS A 83 3.20 6.45 -9.61
CA LYS A 83 2.94 7.16 -10.88
C LYS A 83 1.88 8.23 -10.71
N SER A 84 2.07 9.34 -11.41
CA SER A 84 1.04 10.38 -11.55
C SER A 84 -0.23 9.87 -12.23
N LYS A 85 -1.36 10.43 -11.81
CA LYS A 85 -2.70 10.12 -12.31
C LYS A 85 -3.51 11.41 -12.45
N ALA A 86 -4.43 11.42 -13.41
CA ALA A 86 -5.35 12.53 -13.66
C ALA A 86 -6.11 12.97 -12.38
N GLY A 87 -6.30 14.29 -12.27
CA GLY A 87 -6.91 14.94 -11.11
C GLY A 87 -5.95 15.17 -9.94
N GLY A 88 -4.64 15.30 -10.20
CA GLY A 88 -3.63 15.57 -9.17
C GLY A 88 -3.45 14.42 -8.18
N ARG A 89 -3.65 13.18 -8.64
CA ARG A 89 -3.56 11.96 -7.82
C ARG A 89 -2.27 11.21 -8.11
N LEU A 90 -1.89 10.31 -7.21
CA LEU A 90 -0.87 9.30 -7.47
C LEU A 90 -1.51 7.91 -7.49
N ARG A 91 -0.74 6.91 -7.90
CA ARG A 91 -1.07 5.48 -7.76
C ARG A 91 0.19 4.69 -7.47
N ILE A 92 0.06 3.61 -6.70
CA ILE A 92 1.05 2.54 -6.65
C ILE A 92 0.74 1.59 -7.81
N ALA A 93 1.60 1.60 -8.83
CA ALA A 93 1.40 0.92 -10.09
C ALA A 93 1.81 -0.56 -10.06
N ASN A 94 1.37 -1.32 -11.07
CA ASN A 94 1.71 -2.74 -11.30
C ASN A 94 1.39 -3.67 -10.12
N GLN A 95 0.30 -3.39 -9.41
CA GLN A 95 -0.07 -4.14 -8.21
C GLN A 95 -0.98 -5.33 -8.51
N ASN A 96 -1.49 -5.51 -9.73
CA ASN A 96 -2.34 -6.66 -10.03
C ASN A 96 -1.54 -7.96 -10.06
N ARG A 97 -1.96 -8.99 -9.30
CA ARG A 97 -1.23 -10.27 -9.16
C ARG A 97 -1.21 -11.08 -10.45
N GLN A 98 -2.29 -10.98 -11.23
CA GLN A 98 -2.51 -11.78 -12.43
C GLN A 98 -1.98 -11.08 -13.70
N ALA A 99 -1.37 -9.90 -13.59
CA ALA A 99 -0.76 -9.20 -14.71
C ALA A 99 0.62 -9.80 -15.02
N PRO A 100 0.96 -10.03 -16.30
CA PRO A 100 2.22 -10.68 -16.68
C PRO A 100 3.47 -9.88 -16.28
N ASN A 101 3.33 -8.58 -16.11
CA ASN A 101 4.37 -7.64 -15.70
C ASN A 101 4.10 -7.06 -14.30
N SER A 102 3.42 -7.82 -13.44
CA SER A 102 3.22 -7.44 -12.05
C SER A 102 4.56 -7.14 -11.38
N LEU A 103 4.65 -5.98 -10.73
CA LEU A 103 5.74 -5.63 -9.82
C LEU A 103 5.17 -5.49 -8.41
N ARG A 104 4.18 -6.32 -8.06
CA ARG A 104 3.63 -6.32 -6.72
C ARG A 104 4.74 -6.65 -5.73
N HIS A 105 4.90 -5.81 -4.73
CA HIS A 105 5.92 -5.98 -3.72
C HIS A 105 5.76 -7.34 -3.00
N PRO A 106 6.84 -8.11 -2.74
CA PRO A 106 6.75 -9.42 -2.09
C PRO A 106 6.04 -9.42 -0.72
N ALA A 107 6.15 -8.33 0.03
CA ALA A 107 5.43 -8.13 1.30
C ALA A 107 3.90 -8.13 1.16
N TRP A 108 3.37 -7.92 -0.05
CA TRP A 108 1.94 -7.85 -0.35
C TRP A 108 1.47 -9.08 -1.13
N THR A 109 2.05 -10.24 -0.85
CA THR A 109 1.70 -11.51 -1.52
C THR A 109 1.11 -12.51 -0.53
N ALA A 110 0.33 -13.47 -1.06
CA ALA A 110 -0.28 -14.53 -0.24
C ALA A 110 0.76 -15.38 0.50
N ALA A 111 1.98 -15.51 -0.04
CA ALA A 111 3.09 -16.19 0.62
C ALA A 111 3.49 -15.55 1.96
N ARG A 112 3.16 -14.27 2.17
CA ARG A 112 3.34 -13.53 3.44
C ARG A 112 2.00 -13.18 4.11
N ASN A 113 0.97 -13.98 3.86
CA ASN A 113 -0.38 -13.83 4.41
C ASN A 113 -1.11 -12.54 3.98
N PHE A 114 -0.65 -11.86 2.93
CA PHE A 114 -1.42 -10.77 2.35
C PHE A 114 -2.74 -11.35 1.81
N PRO A 115 -3.90 -10.70 2.06
CA PRO A 115 -5.18 -11.21 1.59
C PRO A 115 -5.17 -11.43 0.08
N SER A 116 -5.76 -12.54 -0.37
CA SER A 116 -5.89 -12.88 -1.77
C SER A 116 -7.31 -13.33 -2.08
N ALA A 117 -7.74 -13.10 -3.31
CA ALA A 117 -8.99 -13.64 -3.83
C ALA A 117 -8.71 -14.73 -4.88
N PRO A 118 -9.64 -15.68 -5.08
CA PRO A 118 -9.53 -16.67 -6.16
C PRO A 118 -9.40 -15.99 -7.52
N ASP A 119 -8.70 -16.64 -8.45
CA ASP A 119 -8.48 -16.07 -9.80
C ASP A 119 -9.78 -15.83 -10.58
N THR A 120 -10.87 -16.49 -10.16
CA THR A 120 -12.20 -16.45 -10.77
C THR A 120 -13.06 -15.24 -10.38
N VAL A 121 -12.58 -14.32 -9.53
CA VAL A 121 -13.39 -13.14 -9.15
C VAL A 121 -13.63 -12.22 -10.35
N GLY A 122 -14.90 -11.97 -10.68
CA GLY A 122 -15.32 -11.15 -11.81
C GLY A 122 -15.83 -9.76 -11.43
N SER A 123 -16.08 -9.53 -10.14
CA SER A 123 -16.62 -8.27 -9.62
C SER A 123 -16.08 -7.92 -8.23
N LYS A 124 -16.32 -6.67 -7.80
CA LYS A 124 -15.99 -6.21 -6.45
C LYS A 124 -16.78 -7.01 -5.40
N GLU A 125 -18.03 -7.32 -5.71
CA GLU A 125 -18.93 -8.11 -4.86
C GLU A 125 -18.40 -9.54 -4.67
N ASP A 126 -17.83 -10.16 -5.71
CA ASP A 126 -17.19 -11.49 -5.61
C ASP A 126 -15.90 -11.48 -4.79
N ALA A 127 -15.14 -10.38 -4.86
CA ALA A 127 -13.89 -10.24 -4.11
C ALA A 127 -14.11 -9.85 -2.64
N LEU A 128 -15.25 -9.25 -2.30
CA LEU A 128 -15.55 -8.71 -0.98
C LEU A 128 -15.44 -9.75 0.17
N PRO A 129 -15.88 -11.01 0.03
CA PRO A 129 -15.71 -12.03 1.07
C PRO A 129 -14.25 -12.32 1.45
N PHE A 130 -13.30 -12.04 0.55
CA PHE A 130 -11.87 -12.23 0.76
C PHE A 130 -11.17 -10.97 1.28
N PHE A 131 -11.86 -9.82 1.23
CA PHE A 131 -11.37 -8.59 1.81
C PHE A 131 -11.49 -8.65 3.35
N PRO A 132 -10.41 -8.37 4.12
CA PRO A 132 -10.45 -8.52 5.57
C PRO A 132 -11.51 -7.63 6.24
N LYS A 133 -12.32 -8.23 7.12
CA LYS A 133 -13.21 -7.48 8.01
C LYS A 133 -12.37 -6.52 8.86
N GLY A 134 -12.80 -5.27 8.96
CA GLY A 134 -12.05 -4.22 9.67
C GLY A 134 -11.00 -3.50 8.81
N GLY A 135 -10.74 -3.95 7.58
CA GLY A 135 -9.92 -3.25 6.58
C GLY A 135 -8.55 -3.87 6.31
N LEU A 136 -7.89 -3.35 5.28
CA LEU A 136 -6.55 -3.74 4.84
C LEU A 136 -5.71 -2.48 4.67
N ARG A 137 -4.55 -2.40 5.33
CA ARG A 137 -3.64 -1.27 5.23
C ARG A 137 -2.29 -1.77 4.76
N ILE A 138 -1.77 -1.15 3.71
CA ILE A 138 -0.37 -1.29 3.32
C ILE A 138 0.42 -0.14 3.94
N TYR A 139 1.69 -0.38 4.23
CA TYR A 139 2.58 0.65 4.74
C TYR A 139 4.00 0.48 4.21
N ILE A 140 4.74 1.59 4.23
CA ILE A 140 6.15 1.67 3.93
C ILE A 140 6.79 2.47 5.07
N ALA A 141 7.70 1.85 5.79
CA ALA A 141 8.51 2.49 6.82
C ALA A 141 9.83 2.95 6.22
N LYS A 142 10.29 4.14 6.60
CA LYS A 142 11.61 4.69 6.26
C LYS A 142 12.48 4.67 7.50
N SER A 143 13.66 4.08 7.45
CA SER A 143 14.62 4.07 8.56
C SER A 143 15.36 5.40 8.66
N ASN A 144 16.00 5.68 9.80
CA ASN A 144 16.92 6.81 9.95
C ASN A 144 18.11 6.74 8.99
N ALA A 145 18.46 5.54 8.52
CA ALA A 145 19.49 5.34 7.49
C ALA A 145 18.99 5.58 6.06
N GLY A 146 17.68 5.88 5.89
CA GLY A 146 17.06 6.14 4.59
C GLY A 146 16.57 4.88 3.85
N GLU A 147 16.60 3.71 4.48
CA GLU A 147 16.13 2.45 3.90
C GLU A 147 14.61 2.33 3.98
N TYR A 148 13.99 1.65 3.02
CA TYR A 148 12.54 1.43 3.00
C TYR A 148 12.18 -0.02 3.36
N PHE A 149 11.11 -0.17 4.13
CA PHE A 149 10.54 -1.46 4.53
C PHE A 149 9.04 -1.48 4.29
N ALA A 150 8.54 -2.43 3.51
CA ALA A 150 7.13 -2.57 3.21
C ALA A 150 6.48 -3.67 4.04
N GLY A 151 5.21 -3.45 4.38
CA GLY A 151 4.39 -4.43 5.08
C GLY A 151 2.91 -4.10 4.94
N PHE A 152 2.09 -4.84 5.66
CA PHE A 152 0.66 -4.60 5.74
C PHE A 152 0.12 -5.00 7.10
N THR A 153 -1.07 -4.50 7.43
CA THR A 153 -1.90 -4.99 8.51
C THR A 153 -3.34 -5.11 8.04
N SER A 154 -4.12 -5.99 8.67
CA SER A 154 -5.51 -6.21 8.37
C SER A 154 -6.32 -6.41 9.65
N GLY A 155 -7.64 -6.37 9.55
CA GLY A 155 -8.49 -6.58 10.71
C GLY A 155 -8.95 -5.30 11.39
N TYR A 156 -9.65 -5.48 12.51
CA TYR A 156 -10.04 -4.38 13.39
C TYR A 156 -8.85 -3.87 14.21
N ARG A 157 -8.96 -2.64 14.72
CA ARG A 157 -8.01 -2.12 15.71
C ARG A 157 -7.93 -3.11 16.89
N PRO A 158 -6.72 -3.50 17.33
CA PRO A 158 -6.57 -4.30 18.54
C PRO A 158 -7.24 -3.64 19.74
N ALA A 159 -8.03 -4.39 20.51
CA ALA A 159 -8.83 -3.86 21.62
C ALA A 159 -7.99 -3.22 22.74
N ASN A 160 -6.74 -3.65 22.88
CA ASN A 160 -5.77 -3.16 23.86
C ASN A 160 -4.84 -2.05 23.32
N MET A 161 -5.05 -1.57 22.09
CA MET A 161 -4.27 -0.47 21.54
C MET A 161 -4.66 0.84 22.23
N SER A 162 -3.67 1.55 22.80
CA SER A 162 -3.91 2.85 23.41
C SER A 162 -4.07 3.96 22.35
N ARG A 163 -4.88 4.99 22.65
CA ARG A 163 -5.10 6.16 21.79
C ARG A 163 -3.84 6.96 21.50
N ASN A 164 -2.85 6.91 22.38
CA ASN A 164 -1.55 7.56 22.18
C ASN A 164 -0.53 6.67 21.43
N SER A 165 -0.94 5.47 21.00
CA SER A 165 -0.08 4.64 20.16
C SER A 165 0.11 5.32 18.80
N PRO A 166 1.35 5.43 18.29
CA PRO A 166 1.56 5.94 16.93
C PRO A 166 0.86 5.07 15.88
N MET A 167 0.57 3.81 16.19
CA MET A 167 -0.15 2.88 15.31
C MET A 167 -1.68 3.06 15.35
N TRP A 168 -2.20 3.92 16.23
CA TRP A 168 -3.64 4.18 16.35
C TRP A 168 -4.25 4.63 15.01
N ASP A 169 -3.51 5.47 14.28
CA ASP A 169 -3.96 6.05 13.02
C ASP A 169 -4.05 5.03 11.90
N LEU A 170 -3.29 3.93 11.95
CA LEU A 170 -3.39 2.84 10.97
C LEU A 170 -4.78 2.19 10.96
N TYR A 171 -5.56 2.31 12.04
CA TYR A 171 -6.88 1.71 12.15
C TYR A 171 -7.93 2.82 12.27
N PRO A 172 -8.26 3.56 11.20
CA PRO A 172 -9.24 4.65 11.29
C PRO A 172 -10.63 4.12 11.62
N ASP A 173 -11.34 4.82 12.51
CA ASP A 173 -12.78 4.62 12.74
C ASP A 173 -13.57 5.49 11.74
N GLY A 174 -14.46 4.89 10.94
CA GLY A 174 -15.32 5.62 10.00
C GLY A 174 -14.58 6.34 8.87
N ASN A 175 -14.99 7.57 8.54
CA ASN A 175 -14.45 8.41 7.44
C ASN A 175 -13.08 9.06 7.73
N ARG A 176 -12.30 8.52 8.68
CA ARG A 176 -10.95 9.00 9.03
C ARG A 176 -9.91 8.52 8.00
N PRO A 177 -8.72 9.17 7.91
CA PRO A 177 -8.08 9.37 6.62
C PRO A 177 -7.73 8.03 5.97
N VAL A 178 -7.86 8.00 4.65
CA VAL A 178 -7.57 6.80 3.86
C VAL A 178 -6.08 6.47 3.85
N GLY A 179 -5.22 7.26 4.49
CA GLY A 179 -3.78 7.05 4.62
C GLY A 179 -3.13 8.28 5.23
N GLY A 180 -1.80 8.29 5.26
CA GLY A 180 -1.01 9.42 5.75
C GLY A 180 0.41 9.01 6.11
N VAL A 181 1.12 9.91 6.79
CA VAL A 181 2.48 9.68 7.30
C VAL A 181 2.51 9.82 8.82
N ILE A 182 2.99 8.78 9.49
CA ILE A 182 3.26 8.77 10.93
C ILE A 182 4.75 9.05 11.11
N LYS A 183 5.12 10.14 11.78
CA LYS A 183 6.52 10.43 12.11
C LYS A 183 6.90 9.72 13.41
N ALA A 184 8.06 9.09 13.45
CA ALA A 184 8.66 8.69 14.71
C ALA A 184 9.14 9.96 15.43
N GLY A 185 8.79 10.08 16.70
CA GLY A 185 9.22 11.18 17.57
C GLY A 185 10.61 10.94 18.15
#